data_AF-A0A7C1BR55-F1
#
_entry.id   AF-A0A7C1BR55-F1
#
_cell.length_a   1.000
_cell.length_b   1.000
_cell.length_c   1.000
_cell.angle_alpha   90.00
_cell.angle_beta   90.00
_cell.angle_gamma   90.00
#
_symmetry.space_group_name_H-M   'P 1'
#
loop_
_entity.id
_entity.type
_entity.pdbx_description
1 polymer ?
#
loop_
_entity_poly.entity_id
_entity_poly.type
_entity_poly.pdbx_seq_one_letter_code
_entity_poly.pdbx_strand_id
1 'polypeptide(L)'
;MKVAVSATGPTLDSQVDPRFGRCPYFLIVDTETMQFEALENPAQYAGGGAGIQAAQMVAGKGVSVVLTGNVGPNAYQALSAAGIQIITGVYGTVREAVTKYKEGSLQSASAPTAPMHFGFGAGYGMGMGRGRGMGMGRGMGRRMGGLPLPQAPYPGTVSAPPPPPATKEQEIQTLREQMKTLERRLEEIKRRLRELEE
;
A
#
# COMPACT_ATOMS: atom_id res chain seq x y z
N MET A 1 -29.23 5.14 -1.50
CA MET A 1 -28.05 4.29 -1.16
C MET A 1 -26.80 5.17 -1.12
N LYS A 2 -25.83 4.90 -0.22
CA LYS A 2 -24.63 5.76 -0.07
C LYS A 2 -23.38 5.16 -0.70
N VAL A 3 -22.65 6.01 -1.44
CA VAL A 3 -21.38 5.69 -2.10
C VAL A 3 -20.31 6.66 -1.65
N ALA A 4 -19.10 6.18 -1.37
CA ALA A 4 -17.93 7.01 -1.11
C ALA A 4 -17.07 7.12 -2.37
N VAL A 5 -16.60 8.32 -2.68
CA VAL A 5 -15.69 8.57 -3.81
C VAL A 5 -14.40 9.22 -3.31
N SER A 6 -13.25 8.67 -3.65
CA SER A 6 -11.96 9.33 -3.39
C SER A 6 -11.84 10.55 -4.30
N ALA A 7 -11.59 11.74 -3.74
CA ALA A 7 -11.61 12.98 -4.49
C ALA A 7 -10.40 13.86 -4.17
N THR A 8 -10.00 14.65 -5.16
CA THR A 8 -8.93 15.66 -5.01
C THR A 8 -9.40 16.95 -4.34
N GLY A 9 -10.71 17.14 -4.21
CA GLY A 9 -11.33 18.33 -3.61
C GLY A 9 -12.73 18.04 -3.03
N PRO A 10 -13.35 19.02 -2.35
CA PRO A 10 -14.56 18.82 -1.57
C PRO A 10 -15.87 18.99 -2.37
N THR A 11 -15.83 18.97 -3.71
CA THR A 11 -17.00 19.24 -4.56
C THR A 11 -17.29 18.10 -5.53
N LEU A 12 -18.53 17.98 -6.01
CA LEU A 12 -18.92 16.96 -6.99
C LEU A 12 -18.18 17.09 -8.34
N ASP A 13 -17.68 18.28 -8.66
CA ASP A 13 -16.93 18.55 -9.89
C ASP A 13 -15.41 18.35 -9.68
N SER A 14 -14.99 18.02 -8.47
CA SER A 14 -13.62 17.60 -8.18
C SER A 14 -13.30 16.28 -8.88
N GLN A 15 -12.04 16.09 -9.22
CA GLN A 15 -11.58 14.87 -9.87
C GLN A 15 -11.51 13.72 -8.87
N VAL A 16 -11.75 12.50 -9.35
CA VAL A 16 -11.50 11.28 -8.58
C VAL A 16 -9.99 11.16 -8.31
N ASP A 17 -9.60 10.99 -7.05
CA ASP A 17 -8.20 10.77 -6.70
C ASP A 17 -7.82 9.31 -6.99
N PRO A 18 -6.69 9.07 -7.67
CA PRO A 18 -6.23 7.72 -7.99
C PRO A 18 -5.79 6.90 -6.76
N ARG A 19 -5.65 7.49 -5.57
CA ARG A 19 -5.15 6.84 -4.36
C ARG A 19 -6.21 6.85 -3.28
N PHE A 20 -6.82 5.70 -3.00
CA PHE A 20 -7.83 5.61 -1.93
C PHE A 20 -7.31 6.07 -0.56
N GLY A 21 -6.25 5.46 -0.04
CA GLY A 21 -5.83 5.71 1.35
C GLY A 21 -5.25 7.10 1.62
N ARG A 22 -4.83 7.81 0.57
CA ARG A 22 -4.14 9.10 0.64
C ARG A 22 -4.81 10.19 -0.20
N CYS A 23 -6.06 10.00 -0.62
CA CYS A 23 -6.80 11.09 -1.20
C CYS A 23 -7.01 12.19 -0.15
N PRO A 24 -7.12 13.46 -0.55
CA PRO A 24 -7.37 14.55 0.40
C PRO A 24 -8.80 14.53 0.92
N TYR A 25 -9.77 14.08 0.11
CA TYR A 25 -11.19 14.07 0.48
C TYR A 25 -11.88 12.75 0.12
N PHE A 26 -12.91 12.42 0.90
CA PHE A 26 -13.93 11.45 0.54
C PHE A 26 -15.27 12.17 0.39
N LEU A 27 -15.93 12.01 -0.76
CA LEU A 27 -17.29 12.48 -0.95
C LEU A 27 -18.26 11.33 -0.72
N ILE A 28 -19.10 11.46 0.31
CA ILE A 28 -20.18 10.51 0.61
C ILE A 28 -21.41 11.01 -0.12
N VAL A 29 -21.78 10.36 -1.21
CA VAL A 29 -22.87 10.76 -2.09
C VAL A 29 -24.03 9.77 -1.96
N ASP A 30 -25.24 10.27 -1.80
CA ASP A 30 -26.45 9.47 -1.96
C ASP A 30 -26.82 9.37 -3.45
N THR A 31 -26.90 8.14 -3.97
CA THR A 31 -27.08 7.88 -5.41
C THR A 31 -28.48 8.19 -5.93
N GLU A 32 -29.46 8.32 -5.04
CA GLU A 32 -30.85 8.59 -5.39
C GLU A 32 -31.08 10.10 -5.47
N THR A 33 -30.58 10.84 -4.47
CA THR A 33 -30.83 12.28 -4.32
C THR A 33 -29.68 13.16 -4.81
N MET A 34 -28.49 12.60 -5.05
CA MET A 34 -27.24 13.34 -5.34
C MET A 34 -26.79 14.30 -4.22
N GLN A 35 -27.39 14.20 -3.02
CA GLN A 35 -26.89 14.91 -1.85
C GLN A 35 -25.53 14.34 -1.44
N PHE A 36 -24.61 15.19 -1.02
CA PHE A 36 -23.28 14.76 -0.64
C PHE A 36 -22.76 15.43 0.63
N GLU A 37 -21.90 14.70 1.33
CA GLU A 37 -21.06 15.19 2.42
C GLU A 37 -19.60 15.07 1.99
N ALA A 38 -18.84 16.16 2.10
CA ALA A 38 -17.39 16.13 1.87
C ALA A 38 -16.66 15.92 3.19
N LEU A 39 -15.78 14.91 3.23
CA LEU A 39 -14.97 14.55 4.39
C LEU A 39 -13.51 14.75 4.06
N GLU A 40 -12.80 15.53 4.85
CA GLU A 40 -11.35 15.62 4.76
C GLU A 40 -10.71 14.34 5.31
N ASN A 41 -9.66 13.85 4.64
CA ASN A 41 -8.97 12.63 5.01
C ASN A 41 -7.68 12.94 5.82
N PRO A 42 -7.72 12.89 7.16
CA PRO A 42 -6.53 13.06 8.00
C PRO A 42 -5.48 11.97 7.73
N ALA A 43 -5.88 10.80 7.22
CA ALA A 43 -4.96 9.71 6.92
C ALA A 43 -4.04 10.00 5.71
N GLN A 44 -4.30 11.07 4.93
CA GLN A 44 -3.43 11.50 3.83
C GLN A 44 -1.98 11.66 4.27
N TYR A 45 -1.75 12.19 5.47
CA TYR A 45 -0.44 12.48 6.02
C TYR A 45 0.12 11.36 6.91
N ALA A 46 -0.58 10.23 7.03
CA ALA A 46 -0.14 9.14 7.87
C ALA A 46 1.15 8.50 7.33
N GLY A 47 2.15 8.37 8.21
CA GLY A 47 3.42 7.70 7.91
C GLY A 47 3.26 6.21 7.59
N GLY A 48 2.17 5.59 8.05
CA GLY A 48 1.81 4.21 7.75
C GLY A 48 0.33 3.95 8.03
N GLY A 49 -0.23 2.89 7.43
CA GLY A 49 -1.62 2.48 7.67
C GLY A 49 -2.69 3.42 7.13
N ALA A 50 -2.35 4.38 6.27
CA ALA A 50 -3.29 5.37 5.71
C ALA A 50 -4.56 4.73 5.13
N GLY A 51 -4.39 3.64 4.38
CA GLY A 51 -5.51 2.89 3.80
C GLY A 51 -6.45 2.24 4.81
N ILE A 52 -5.95 1.78 5.95
CA ILE A 52 -6.78 1.17 7.01
C ILE A 52 -7.60 2.25 7.70
N GLN A 53 -6.95 3.37 8.07
CA GLN A 53 -7.63 4.50 8.71
C GLN A 53 -8.70 5.10 7.80
N ALA A 54 -8.39 5.29 6.51
CA ALA A 54 -9.34 5.74 5.51
C ALA A 54 -10.53 4.77 5.37
N ALA A 55 -10.27 3.46 5.31
CA ALA A 55 -11.31 2.45 5.24
C ALA A 55 -12.25 2.48 6.45
N GLN A 56 -11.70 2.62 7.66
CA GLN A 56 -12.47 2.72 8.90
C GLN A 56 -13.34 3.99 8.93
N MET A 57 -12.78 5.13 8.53
CA MET A 57 -13.50 6.40 8.44
C MET A 57 -14.70 6.30 7.50
N VAL A 58 -14.46 5.76 6.31
CA VAL A 58 -15.48 5.58 5.29
C VAL A 58 -16.54 4.57 5.76
N ALA A 59 -16.14 3.44 6.35
CA ALA A 59 -17.07 2.45 6.89
C ALA A 59 -17.99 3.02 7.97
N GLY A 60 -17.47 3.89 8.84
CA GLY A 60 -18.26 4.58 9.88
C GLY A 60 -19.38 5.46 9.33
N LYS A 61 -19.36 5.83 8.04
CA LYS A 61 -20.40 6.63 7.37
C LYS A 61 -21.53 5.78 6.78
N GLY A 62 -21.45 4.45 6.90
CA GLY A 62 -22.48 3.53 6.41
C GLY A 62 -22.62 3.52 4.89
N VAL A 63 -21.50 3.70 4.17
CA VAL A 63 -21.47 3.53 2.71
C VAL A 63 -21.44 2.07 2.32
N SER A 64 -22.11 1.75 1.22
CA SER A 64 -22.17 0.38 0.67
C SER A 64 -21.11 0.15 -0.39
N VAL A 65 -20.66 1.20 -1.09
CA VAL A 65 -19.69 1.12 -2.19
C VAL A 65 -18.64 2.23 -2.09
N VAL A 66 -17.40 1.91 -2.44
CA VAL A 66 -16.30 2.85 -2.65
C VAL A 66 -15.92 2.88 -4.13
N LEU A 67 -15.91 4.07 -4.72
CA LEU A 67 -15.37 4.37 -6.05
C LEU A 67 -14.01 5.04 -5.90
N THR A 68 -12.97 4.45 -6.49
CA THR A 68 -11.61 4.99 -6.43
C THR A 68 -10.83 4.65 -7.70
N GLY A 69 -9.72 5.33 -7.94
CA GLY A 69 -8.78 4.88 -8.96
C GLY A 69 -8.09 3.59 -8.53
N ASN A 70 -7.34 3.60 -7.42
CA ASN A 70 -6.63 2.44 -6.91
C ASN A 70 -6.81 2.23 -5.42
N VAL A 71 -6.72 0.97 -5.02
CA VAL A 71 -6.80 0.53 -3.63
C VAL A 71 -5.62 -0.38 -3.30
N GLY A 72 -4.99 -0.10 -2.17
CA GLY A 72 -3.93 -0.95 -1.63
C GLY A 72 -4.50 -2.18 -0.90
N PRO A 73 -3.68 -3.20 -0.66
CA PRO A 73 -4.08 -4.49 -0.10
C PRO A 73 -4.68 -4.36 1.31
N ASN A 74 -4.06 -3.55 2.17
CA ASN A 74 -4.57 -3.32 3.53
C ASN A 74 -5.93 -2.60 3.54
N ALA A 75 -6.10 -1.62 2.63
CA ALA A 75 -7.37 -0.90 2.48
C ALA A 75 -8.45 -1.82 1.92
N TYR A 76 -8.11 -2.63 0.92
CA TYR A 76 -9.02 -3.60 0.31
C TYR A 76 -9.55 -4.57 1.37
N GLN A 77 -8.64 -5.19 2.15
CA GLN A 77 -9.03 -6.10 3.23
C GLN A 77 -9.94 -5.42 4.26
N ALA A 78 -9.61 -4.20 4.68
CA ALA A 78 -10.43 -3.47 5.66
C ALA A 78 -11.82 -3.12 5.14
N LEU A 79 -11.92 -2.65 3.89
CA LEU A 79 -13.20 -2.34 3.23
C LEU A 79 -14.05 -3.60 3.01
N SER A 80 -13.44 -4.69 2.51
CA SER A 80 -14.13 -5.96 2.30
C SER A 80 -14.62 -6.58 3.62
N ALA A 81 -13.83 -6.50 4.70
CA ALA A 81 -14.25 -6.96 6.02
C ALA A 81 -15.44 -6.15 6.58
N ALA A 82 -15.58 -4.88 6.17
CA ALA A 82 -16.73 -4.05 6.49
C ALA A 82 -17.94 -4.30 5.56
N GLY A 83 -17.86 -5.25 4.63
CA GLY A 83 -18.93 -5.54 3.66
C GLY A 83 -19.11 -4.46 2.59
N ILE A 84 -18.10 -3.61 2.38
CA ILE A 84 -18.15 -2.51 1.40
C ILE A 84 -17.65 -3.02 0.05
N GLN A 85 -18.45 -2.83 -0.98
CA GLN A 85 -18.04 -3.14 -2.35
C GLN A 85 -17.01 -2.11 -2.84
N ILE A 86 -15.97 -2.56 -3.50
CA ILE A 86 -14.88 -1.70 -3.96
C ILE A 86 -14.88 -1.71 -5.48
N ILE A 87 -14.85 -0.53 -6.09
CA ILE A 87 -14.76 -0.34 -7.53
C ILE A 87 -13.50 0.49 -7.80
N THR A 88 -12.57 -0.09 -8.55
CA THR A 88 -11.30 0.52 -8.94
C THR A 88 -11.31 0.92 -10.41
N GLY A 89 -10.30 1.66 -10.84
CA GLY A 89 -10.17 2.13 -12.23
C GLY A 89 -11.13 3.27 -12.56
N VAL A 90 -11.71 3.92 -11.55
CA VAL A 90 -12.64 5.04 -11.73
C VAL A 90 -11.86 6.33 -11.99
N TYR A 91 -12.31 7.10 -12.98
CA TYR A 91 -11.71 8.36 -13.40
C TYR A 91 -12.78 9.37 -13.82
N GLY A 92 -12.38 10.64 -13.96
CA GLY A 92 -13.25 11.77 -14.25
C GLY A 92 -13.67 12.52 -12.99
N THR A 93 -14.78 13.26 -13.09
CA THR A 93 -15.34 13.97 -11.93
C THR A 93 -16.07 13.02 -10.98
N VAL A 94 -16.21 13.40 -9.71
CA VAL A 94 -17.00 12.64 -8.73
C VAL A 94 -18.44 12.46 -9.21
N ARG A 95 -19.03 13.50 -9.79
CA ARG A 95 -20.37 13.45 -10.41
C ARG A 95 -20.45 12.37 -11.48
N GLU A 96 -19.53 12.36 -12.44
CA GLU A 96 -19.48 11.35 -13.50
C GLU A 96 -19.31 9.94 -12.94
N ALA A 97 -18.44 9.76 -11.94
CA ALA A 97 -18.22 8.48 -11.31
C ALA A 97 -19.51 7.91 -10.69
N VAL A 98 -20.25 8.74 -9.95
CA VAL A 98 -21.53 8.33 -9.34
C VAL A 98 -22.59 8.04 -10.40
N THR A 99 -22.66 8.84 -11.46
CA THR A 99 -23.58 8.60 -12.59
C THR A 99 -23.28 7.28 -13.29
N LYS A 100 -22.01 7.04 -13.67
CA LYS A 100 -21.56 5.79 -14.29
C LYS A 100 -21.85 4.57 -13.42
N TYR A 101 -21.68 4.71 -12.11
CA TYR A 101 -22.02 3.68 -11.15
C TYR A 101 -23.53 3.39 -11.15
N LYS A 102 -24.37 4.43 -11.12
CA LYS A 102 -25.84 4.30 -11.17
C LYS A 102 -26.33 3.65 -12.46
N GLU A 103 -25.65 3.90 -13.57
CA GLU A 103 -25.91 3.29 -14.88
C GLU A 103 -25.42 1.84 -15.00
N GLY A 104 -24.73 1.30 -13.99
CA GLY A 104 -24.20 -0.07 -14.00
C GLY A 104 -22.98 -0.27 -14.90
N SER A 105 -22.34 0.82 -15.36
CA SER A 105 -21.19 0.78 -16.28
C SER A 105 -19.85 0.50 -15.60
N LEU A 106 -19.81 0.42 -14.26
CA LEU A 106 -18.60 0.17 -13.49
C LEU A 106 -18.57 -1.26 -12.95
N GLN A 107 -17.44 -1.95 -13.15
CA GLN A 107 -17.21 -3.31 -12.65
C GLN A 107 -16.55 -3.29 -11.27
N SER A 108 -16.98 -4.18 -10.38
CA SER A 108 -16.40 -4.34 -9.05
C SER A 108 -14.99 -4.95 -9.10
N ALA A 109 -14.13 -4.51 -8.18
CA ALA A 109 -12.78 -5.02 -8.03
C ALA A 109 -12.78 -6.27 -7.15
N SER A 110 -12.33 -7.40 -7.69
CA SER A 110 -12.16 -8.66 -6.97
C SER A 110 -10.80 -8.80 -6.26
N ALA A 111 -9.88 -7.85 -6.48
CA ALA A 111 -8.55 -7.83 -5.90
C ALA A 111 -8.00 -6.39 -5.75
N PRO A 112 -7.01 -6.14 -4.87
CA PRO A 112 -6.34 -4.84 -4.79
C PRO A 112 -5.54 -4.53 -6.06
N THR A 113 -5.52 -3.26 -6.46
CA THR A 113 -4.85 -2.81 -7.70
C THR A 113 -3.48 -2.16 -7.46
N ALA A 114 -3.15 -1.76 -6.24
CA ALA A 114 -1.82 -1.23 -5.90
C ALA A 114 -0.92 -2.29 -5.24
N PRO A 115 0.40 -2.28 -5.50
CA PRO A 115 1.34 -3.24 -4.92
C PRO A 115 1.37 -3.20 -3.39
N MET A 116 1.56 -4.37 -2.76
CA MET A 116 1.82 -4.48 -1.32
C MET A 116 3.14 -3.78 -0.99
N HIS A 117 3.08 -2.54 -0.47
CA HIS A 117 4.24 -1.89 0.11
C HIS A 117 4.14 -1.99 1.64
N PHE A 118 4.82 -2.99 2.21
CA PHE A 118 5.02 -3.07 3.65
C PHE A 118 5.92 -1.89 4.06
N GLY A 119 5.43 -0.99 4.89
CA GLY A 119 6.21 0.11 5.42
C GLY A 119 7.22 -0.39 6.45
N PHE A 120 8.36 -0.91 5.98
CA PHE A 120 9.58 -0.90 6.79
C PHE A 120 10.31 0.39 6.43
N GLY A 121 10.35 1.33 7.38
CA GLY A 121 11.27 2.46 7.31
C GLY A 121 12.71 1.94 7.40
N ALA A 122 13.25 1.45 6.30
CA ALA A 122 14.68 1.23 6.12
C ALA A 122 15.26 2.50 5.50
N GLY A 123 15.46 3.52 6.34
CA GLY A 123 16.37 4.61 6.03
C GLY A 123 17.78 4.06 5.91
N TYR A 124 18.15 3.58 4.73
CA TYR A 124 19.55 3.41 4.32
C TYR A 124 19.79 4.19 3.04
N GLY A 125 19.56 5.50 3.13
CA GLY A 125 20.24 6.46 2.28
C GLY A 125 21.70 6.64 2.75
N MET A 126 22.50 5.57 2.78
CA MET A 126 23.95 5.71 2.81
C MET A 126 24.40 5.83 1.35
N GLY A 127 24.26 7.05 0.81
CA GLY A 127 24.92 7.42 -0.42
C GLY A 127 26.41 7.13 -0.26
N MET A 128 26.88 6.09 -0.95
CA MET A 128 28.30 5.75 -1.06
C MET A 128 28.96 6.79 -1.99
N GLY A 129 29.06 8.03 -1.48
CA GLY A 129 29.84 9.09 -2.07
C GLY A 129 31.31 8.71 -1.97
N ARG A 130 31.84 8.17 -3.05
CA ARG A 130 33.25 7.86 -3.28
C ARG A 130 34.05 9.17 -3.37
N GLY A 131 34.17 9.87 -2.23
CA GLY A 131 34.91 11.11 -2.06
C GLY A 131 36.35 10.83 -1.61
N ARG A 132 37.23 10.68 -2.59
CA ARG A 132 38.69 10.63 -2.43
C ARG A 132 39.17 12.03 -1.99
N GLY A 133 39.21 12.28 -0.68
CA GLY A 133 39.67 13.54 -0.09
C GLY A 133 40.83 13.31 0.87
N MET A 134 42.05 13.41 0.37
CA MET A 134 43.26 13.60 1.18
C MET A 134 43.11 14.87 2.03
N GLY A 135 42.97 14.71 3.34
CA GLY A 135 42.94 15.80 4.32
C GLY A 135 44.00 15.58 5.39
N MET A 136 45.22 16.00 5.09
CA MET A 136 46.39 16.00 5.96
C MET A 136 46.19 17.04 7.08
N GLY A 137 45.91 16.60 8.31
CA GLY A 137 45.62 17.47 9.45
C GLY A 137 46.37 17.04 10.71
N ARG A 138 47.45 17.77 11.01
CA ARG A 138 48.35 17.69 12.18
C ARG A 138 47.61 17.69 13.53
N GLY A 139 48.13 16.96 14.51
CA GLY A 139 47.74 17.14 15.93
C GLY A 139 48.41 16.18 16.91
N MET A 140 49.65 16.47 17.29
CA MET A 140 50.45 15.79 18.31
C MET A 140 50.14 16.36 19.71
N GLY A 141 49.76 15.54 20.68
CA GLY A 141 49.66 15.91 22.11
C GLY A 141 49.22 14.70 22.95
N ARG A 142 50.13 13.88 23.49
CA ARG A 142 50.86 14.00 24.78
C ARG A 142 49.95 14.19 26.02
N ARG A 143 49.86 13.09 26.79
CA ARG A 143 49.88 12.97 28.26
C ARG A 143 48.65 13.36 29.11
N MET A 144 48.13 12.31 29.79
CA MET A 144 48.18 12.11 31.26
C MET A 144 46.97 12.58 32.10
N GLY A 145 46.28 11.62 32.74
CA GLY A 145 45.49 11.86 33.96
C GLY A 145 44.39 10.83 34.23
N GLY A 146 44.58 9.97 35.25
CA GLY A 146 43.48 9.33 35.99
C GLY A 146 43.35 7.80 35.90
N LEU A 147 43.87 7.09 36.91
CA LEU A 147 43.31 5.82 37.41
C LEU A 147 42.25 6.16 38.49
N PRO A 148 41.30 5.27 38.91
CA PRO A 148 41.15 3.83 38.63
C PRO A 148 39.68 3.37 38.33
N LEU A 149 39.50 2.11 37.90
CA LEU A 149 38.48 1.12 38.37
C LEU A 149 38.35 -0.03 37.34
N PRO A 150 38.38 -1.31 37.74
CA PRO A 150 38.04 -2.41 36.84
C PRO A 150 36.51 -2.61 36.83
N GLN A 151 35.85 -2.26 35.72
CA GLN A 151 34.51 -2.78 35.43
C GLN A 151 34.63 -4.14 34.77
N ALA A 152 33.98 -5.13 35.37
CA ALA A 152 33.87 -6.48 34.83
C ALA A 152 33.16 -6.47 33.45
N PRO A 153 33.69 -7.15 32.42
CA PRO A 153 32.96 -7.36 31.19
C PRO A 153 31.89 -8.43 31.41
N TYR A 154 30.64 -8.13 31.04
CA TYR A 154 29.63 -9.16 30.78
C TYR A 154 29.84 -9.70 29.35
N PRO A 155 30.20 -10.97 29.14
CA PRO A 155 30.01 -11.64 27.86
C PRO A 155 28.65 -12.34 27.89
N GLY A 156 27.75 -12.27 26.93
CA GLY A 156 27.76 -11.80 25.55
C GLY A 156 26.52 -12.44 24.95
N THR A 157 25.58 -11.65 24.44
CA THR A 157 24.43 -12.17 23.68
C THR A 157 24.95 -12.72 22.37
N VAL A 158 24.98 -14.04 22.24
CA VAL A 158 25.26 -14.71 20.96
C VAL A 158 24.12 -14.42 19.99
N SER A 159 24.30 -13.42 19.13
CA SER A 159 23.44 -13.25 17.96
C SER A 159 23.80 -14.37 16.96
N ALA A 160 22.89 -15.31 16.74
CA ALA A 160 23.02 -16.31 15.70
C ALA A 160 23.26 -15.62 14.33
N PRO A 161 24.14 -16.16 13.47
CA PRO A 161 24.36 -15.60 12.15
C PRO A 161 23.08 -15.69 11.30
N PRO A 162 22.76 -14.66 10.50
CA PRO A 162 21.63 -14.73 9.58
C PRO A 162 21.86 -15.87 8.56
N PRO A 163 20.80 -16.57 8.13
CA PRO A 163 20.92 -17.63 7.14
C PRO A 163 21.53 -17.07 5.84
N PRO A 164 22.34 -17.87 5.12
CA PRO A 164 23.01 -17.41 3.92
C PRO A 164 21.99 -16.94 2.86
N PRO A 165 22.31 -15.89 2.10
CA PRO A 165 21.45 -15.44 1.01
C PRO A 165 21.31 -16.57 -0.02
N ALA A 166 20.07 -16.83 -0.44
CA ALA A 166 19.78 -17.88 -1.41
C ALA A 166 20.65 -17.68 -2.66
N THR A 167 21.34 -18.75 -3.08
CA THR A 167 22.23 -18.68 -4.23
C THR A 167 21.40 -18.49 -5.51
N LYS A 168 21.97 -17.86 -6.54
CA LYS A 168 21.31 -17.67 -7.85
C LYS A 168 20.69 -18.96 -8.41
N GLU A 169 21.30 -20.11 -8.09
CA GLU A 169 20.80 -21.44 -8.48
C GLU A 169 19.49 -21.81 -7.76
N GLN A 170 19.35 -21.46 -6.48
CA GLN A 170 18.12 -21.67 -5.72
C GLN A 170 17.00 -20.77 -6.24
N GLU A 171 17.30 -19.54 -6.61
CA GLU A 171 16.33 -18.63 -7.22
C GLU A 171 15.86 -19.13 -8.61
N ILE A 172 16.77 -19.69 -9.41
CA ILE A 172 16.39 -20.33 -10.68
C ILE A 172 15.48 -21.55 -10.44
N GLN A 173 15.75 -22.34 -9.39
CA GLN A 173 14.92 -23.50 -9.04
C GLN A 173 13.51 -23.07 -8.60
N THR A 174 13.40 -22.07 -7.72
CA THR A 174 12.10 -21.57 -7.26
C THR A 174 11.28 -20.97 -8.40
N LEU A 175 11.92 -20.22 -9.31
CA LEU A 175 11.25 -19.66 -10.49
C LEU A 175 10.77 -20.76 -11.46
N ARG A 176 11.53 -21.84 -11.64
CA ARG A 176 11.10 -23.00 -12.44
C ARG A 176 9.91 -23.72 -11.83
N GLU A 177 9.90 -23.87 -10.51
CA GLU A 177 8.78 -24.48 -9.77
C GLU A 177 7.50 -23.62 -9.86
N GLN A 178 7.66 -22.29 -9.78
CA GLN A 178 6.58 -21.33 -10.00
C GLN A 178 6.03 -21.42 -11.43
N MET A 179 6.90 -21.50 -12.44
CA MET A 179 6.50 -21.66 -13.84
C MET A 179 5.64 -22.91 -14.04
N LYS A 180 6.09 -24.06 -13.52
CA LYS A 180 5.34 -25.33 -13.61
C LYS A 180 3.97 -25.27 -12.93
N THR A 181 3.89 -24.56 -11.80
CA THR A 181 2.63 -24.37 -11.08
C THR A 181 1.65 -23.49 -11.86
N LEU A 182 2.16 -22.43 -12.51
CA LEU A 182 1.36 -21.54 -13.34
C LEU A 182 0.84 -22.25 -14.59
N GLU A 183 1.66 -23.07 -15.24
CA GLU A 183 1.25 -23.88 -16.40
C GLU A 183 0.07 -24.79 -16.04
N ARG A 184 0.15 -25.48 -14.90
CA ARG A 184 -0.93 -26.35 -14.41
C ARG A 184 -2.23 -25.58 -14.14
N ARG A 185 -2.14 -24.38 -13.56
CA ARG A 185 -3.32 -23.51 -13.35
C ARG A 185 -3.91 -23.05 -14.68
N LEU A 186 -3.07 -22.75 -15.67
CA LEU A 186 -3.49 -22.30 -16.99
C LEU A 186 -4.24 -23.42 -17.73
N GLU A 187 -3.77 -24.65 -17.63
CA GLU A 187 -4.49 -25.83 -18.16
C GLU A 187 -5.85 -26.05 -17.51
N GLU A 188 -5.94 -25.89 -16.19
CA GLU A 188 -7.19 -26.01 -15.45
C GLU A 188 -8.21 -24.95 -15.87
N ILE A 189 -7.76 -23.70 -16.02
CA ILE A 189 -8.61 -22.60 -16.52
C ILE A 189 -9.06 -22.87 -17.95
N LYS A 190 -8.15 -23.31 -18.83
CA LYS A 190 -8.50 -23.69 -20.21
C LYS A 190 -9.52 -24.82 -20.29
N ARG A 191 -9.43 -25.79 -19.37
CA ARG A 191 -10.41 -26.87 -19.28
C ARG A 191 -11.79 -26.35 -18.88
N ARG A 192 -11.86 -25.50 -17.85
CA ARG A 192 -13.12 -24.89 -17.40
C ARG A 192 -13.76 -24.00 -18.46
N LEU A 193 -12.95 -23.30 -19.27
CA LEU A 193 -13.45 -22.53 -20.40
C LEU A 193 -14.14 -23.42 -21.43
N ARG A 194 -13.51 -24.54 -21.83
CA ARG A 194 -14.14 -25.49 -22.77
C ARG A 194 -15.43 -26.10 -22.24
N GLU A 195 -15.47 -26.45 -20.96
CA GLU A 195 -16.69 -26.97 -20.30
C GLU A 195 -17.83 -25.94 -20.23
N LEU A 196 -17.55 -24.65 -20.37
CA LEU A 196 -18.55 -23.58 -20.38
C LEU A 196 -18.91 -23.09 -21.79
N GLU A 197 -18.13 -23.46 -22.81
CA GLU A 197 -18.35 -23.12 -24.22
C GLU A 197 -19.11 -24.20 -25.01
N GLU A 198 -19.22 -25.43 -24.47
CA GLU A 198 -20.12 -26.52 -24.94
C GLU A 198 -21.52 -26.42 -24.33
#